data_AF-A0A2V8MBE9-F1
#
_entry.id   AF-A0A2V8MBE9-F1
#
_cell.length_a   1.000
_cell.length_b   1.000
_cell.length_c   1.000
_cell.angle_alpha   90.00
_cell.angle_beta   90.00
_cell.angle_gamma   90.00
#
_symmetry.space_group_name_H-M   'P 1'
#
loop_
_entity.id
_entity.type
_entity.pdbx_description
1 polymer ?
#
loop_
_entity_poly.entity_id
_entity_poly.type
_entity_poly.pdbx_seq_one_letter_code
_entity_poly.pdbx_strand_id
1 'polypeptide(L)' 'MVRAKFNRHFNRLLCGEILTRWEQLTSAEIDGCGADRAKLIDVLQARYGYAKRRAEKEVALFISEFQERLRLAA' A
#
# COMPACT_ATOMS: atom_id res chain seq x y z
N MET A 1 14.43 20.35 -8.20
CA MET A 1 13.70 19.64 -7.13
C MET A 1 12.23 19.47 -7.52
N VAL A 2 11.85 18.40 -8.25
CA VAL A 2 10.48 18.21 -8.78
C VAL A 2 9.79 16.93 -8.25
N ARG A 3 10.36 16.27 -7.23
CA ARG A 3 9.83 14.98 -6.73
C ARG A 3 8.70 15.08 -5.69
N ALA A 4 8.39 16.27 -5.16
CA ALA A 4 7.54 16.39 -3.97
C ALA A 4 6.03 16.61 -4.22
N LYS A 5 5.62 17.11 -5.40
CA LYS A 5 4.20 17.45 -5.65
C LYS A 5 3.35 16.27 -6.14
N PHE A 6 3.92 15.36 -6.94
CA PHE A 6 3.21 14.17 -7.44
C PHE A 6 2.92 13.15 -6.33
N ASN A 7 3.69 13.21 -5.23
CA ASN A 7 3.69 12.19 -4.19
C ASN A 7 2.44 12.20 -3.30
N ARG A 8 1.73 13.33 -3.16
CA ARG A 8 0.60 13.45 -2.20
C ARG A 8 -0.70 12.83 -2.69
N HIS A 9 -1.01 12.94 -3.99
CA HIS A 9 -2.23 12.34 -4.55
C HIS A 9 -2.07 10.83 -4.79
N PHE A 10 -0.90 10.41 -5.25
CA PHE A 10 -0.56 9.00 -5.42
C PHE A 10 -0.65 8.25 -4.08
N ASN A 11 -0.16 8.85 -2.99
CA ASN A 11 -0.26 8.26 -1.65
C ASN A 11 -1.72 8.05 -1.24
N ARG A 12 -2.58 9.05 -1.43
CA ARG A 12 -3.98 8.97 -1.01
C ARG A 12 -4.80 7.91 -1.77
N LEU A 13 -4.57 7.78 -3.09
CA LEU A 13 -5.22 6.73 -3.89
C LEU A 13 -4.74 5.34 -3.48
N LEU A 14 -3.44 5.20 -3.25
CA LEU A 14 -2.83 3.96 -2.79
C LEU A 14 -3.36 3.57 -1.40
N CYS A 15 -3.47 4.50 -0.46
CA CYS A 15 -4.08 4.27 0.86
C CYS A 15 -5.53 3.80 0.75
N GLY A 16 -6.33 4.39 -0.14
CA GLY A 16 -7.72 3.97 -0.38
C GLY A 16 -7.81 2.52 -0.84
N GLU A 17 -7.02 2.14 -1.84
CA GLU A 17 -7.00 0.76 -2.35
C GLU A 17 -6.47 -0.24 -1.31
N ILE A 18 -5.48 0.15 -0.49
CA ILE A 18 -5.02 -0.67 0.64
C ILE A 18 -6.16 -0.94 1.62
N LEU A 19 -6.92 0.09 2.01
CA LEU A 19 -8.03 -0.05 2.96
C LEU A 19 -9.16 -0.92 2.39
N THR A 20 -9.41 -0.83 1.08
CA THR A 20 -10.37 -1.71 0.39
C THR A 20 -9.89 -3.17 0.35
N ARG A 21 -8.59 -3.41 0.16
CA ARG A 21 -8.01 -4.77 0.10
C ARG A 21 -7.91 -5.42 1.48
N TRP A 22 -7.58 -4.63 2.49
CA TRP A 22 -7.30 -5.08 3.86
C TRP A 22 -8.18 -4.32 4.85
N GLU A 23 -9.44 -4.74 4.97
CA GLU A 23 -10.50 -4.07 5.74
C GLU A 23 -10.20 -3.89 7.24
N GLN A 24 -9.33 -4.72 7.83
CA GLN A 24 -8.92 -4.59 9.24
C GLN A 24 -7.88 -3.49 9.48
N LEU A 25 -7.32 -2.92 8.41
CA LEU A 25 -6.38 -1.79 8.51
C LEU A 25 -7.15 -0.50 8.62
N THR A 26 -6.62 0.40 9.45
CA THR A 26 -7.20 1.73 9.62
C THR A 26 -6.44 2.77 8.82
N SER A 27 -7.12 3.85 8.44
CA SER A 27 -6.49 4.95 7.71
C SER A 27 -5.30 5.52 8.47
N ALA A 28 -5.33 5.55 9.81
CA ALA A 28 -4.22 6.01 10.64
C ALA A 28 -2.96 5.12 10.52
N GLU A 29 -3.12 3.80 10.43
CA GLU A 29 -2.00 2.86 10.26
C GLU A 29 -1.31 3.01 8.89
N ILE A 30 -2.09 3.34 7.86
CA ILE A 30 -1.61 3.47 6.49
C ILE A 30 -1.08 4.88 6.19
N ASP A 31 -1.66 5.93 6.79
CA ASP A 31 -1.20 7.32 6.62
C ASP A 31 0.26 7.48 7.11
N GLY A 32 0.62 6.79 8.20
CA GLY A 32 2.00 6.70 8.70
C GLY A 32 2.95 5.83 7.87
N CYS A 33 2.44 5.03 6.93
CA CYS A 33 3.26 4.19 6.05
C CYS A 33 3.89 5.00 4.90
N GLY A 34 3.28 6.08 4.43
CA GLY A 34 3.92 6.98 3.45
C GLY A 34 4.37 6.29 2.15
N ALA A 35 3.58 5.32 1.66
CA ALA A 35 3.91 4.45 0.51
C ALA A 35 5.17 3.56 0.71
N ASP A 36 5.61 3.37 1.95
CA ASP A 36 6.69 2.45 2.28
C ASP A 36 6.22 0.99 2.29
N ARG A 37 6.79 0.19 1.40
CA ARG A 37 6.47 -1.23 1.25
C ARG A 37 6.80 -2.03 2.50
N ALA A 38 7.91 -1.73 3.18
CA ALA A 38 8.36 -2.49 4.35
C ALA A 38 7.42 -2.25 5.53
N LYS A 39 6.99 -1.00 5.74
CA LYS A 39 5.99 -0.69 6.77
C LYS A 39 4.66 -1.42 6.54
N LEU A 40 4.19 -1.50 5.28
CA LEU A 40 2.97 -2.25 4.98
C LEU A 40 3.12 -3.74 5.30
N ILE A 41 4.29 -4.33 5.02
CA ILE A 41 4.58 -5.73 5.38
C ILE A 41 4.53 -5.90 6.91
N ASP A 42 5.12 -5.00 7.69
CA ASP A 42 5.09 -5.06 9.15
C ASP A 42 3.67 -4.94 9.71
N VAL A 43 2.86 -4.04 9.14
CA VAL A 43 1.44 -3.89 9.51
C VAL A 43 0.65 -5.18 9.20
N LEU A 44 0.88 -5.81 8.04
CA LEU A 44 0.22 -7.07 7.70
C LEU A 44 0.64 -8.23 8.61
N GLN A 45 1.91 -8.28 9.02
CA GLN A 45 2.38 -9.25 10.01
C GLN A 45 1.70 -9.00 11.36
N ALA A 46 1.63 -7.75 11.82
CA ALA A 46 1.10 -7.40 13.14
C ALA A 46 -0.44 -7.55 13.24
N ARG A 47 -1.18 -7.16 12.20
CA ARG A 47 -2.65 -7.13 12.23
C ARG A 47 -3.28 -8.45 11.79
N TYR A 48 -2.73 -9.06 10.74
CA TYR A 48 -3.27 -10.30 10.17
C TYR A 48 -2.49 -11.56 10.55
N GLY A 49 -1.37 -11.43 11.28
CA GLY A 49 -0.53 -12.57 11.65
C GLY A 49 0.14 -13.25 10.45
N TYR A 50 0.31 -12.53 9.34
CA TYR A 50 0.93 -13.11 8.16
C TYR A 50 2.40 -13.43 8.42
N ALA A 51 2.88 -14.57 7.93
CA ALA A 51 4.30 -14.81 7.85
C ALA A 51 4.94 -13.81 6.88
N LYS A 52 6.18 -13.36 7.16
CA LYS A 52 6.90 -12.38 6.34
C LYS A 52 6.82 -12.65 4.83
N ARG A 53 7.10 -13.89 4.41
CA ARG A 53 7.03 -14.28 2.98
C ARG A 53 5.64 -14.10 2.37
N ARG A 54 4.58 -14.38 3.14
CA ARG A 54 3.20 -14.18 2.69
C ARG A 54 2.89 -12.69 2.56
N ALA A 55 3.22 -11.90 3.58
CA ALA A 55 3.01 -10.45 3.54
C ALA A 55 3.80 -9.79 2.39
N GLU A 56 5.05 -10.19 2.16
CA GLU A 56 5.87 -9.71 1.04
C GLU A 56 5.24 -10.00 -0.33
N LYS A 57 4.66 -11.19 -0.48
CA LYS A 57 3.99 -11.63 -1.71
C LYS A 57 2.69 -10.87 -1.94
N GLU A 58 1.86 -10.73 -0.91
CA GLU A 58 0.60 -9.98 -0.98
C GLU A 58 0.84 -8.51 -1.36
N VAL A 59 1.84 -7.88 -0.74
CA VAL A 59 2.19 -6.50 -1.06
C VAL A 59 2.78 -6.37 -2.47
N ALA A 60 3.59 -7.33 -2.92
CA ALA A 60 4.13 -7.31 -4.28
C ALA A 60 3.02 -7.44 -5.34
N LEU A 61 2.06 -8.36 -5.11
CA LEU A 61 0.89 -8.53 -5.96
C LEU A 61 0.06 -7.25 -6.02
N PHE A 62 -0.25 -6.67 -4.86
CA PHE A 62 -0.99 -5.42 -4.77
C PHE A 62 -0.34 -4.29 -5.58
N ILE A 63 0.98 -4.08 -5.42
CA ILE A 63 1.69 -3.02 -6.15
C ILE A 63 1.63 -3.26 -7.66
N SER A 64 1.82 -4.52 -8.10
CA SER A 64 1.75 -4.87 -9.52
C SER A 64 0.35 -4.63 -10.09
N GLU A 65 -0.70 -5.11 -9.43
CA GLU A 65 -2.10 -4.91 -9.86
C GLU A 65 -2.47 -3.42 -9.88
N PHE A 66 -2.05 -2.66 -8.87
CA PHE A 66 -2.31 -1.23 -8.79
C PHE A 66 -1.61 -0.44 -9.90
N GLN A 67 -0.34 -0.75 -10.17
CA GLN A 67 0.40 -0.14 -11.28
C GLN A 67 -0.22 -0.47 -12.64
N GLU A 68 -0.68 -1.71 -12.82
CA GLU A 68 -1.33 -2.13 -14.07
C GLU A 68 -2.66 -1.40 -14.29
N ARG A 69 -3.49 -1.29 -13.24
CA ARG A 69 -4.73 -0.50 -13.29
C ARG A 69 -4.47 0.97 -13.62
N LEU A 70 -3.46 1.59 -13.00
CA LEU A 70 -3.08 2.97 -13.30
C LEU A 70 -2.58 3.14 -14.73
N ARG A 71 -1.87 2.14 -15.26
CA ARG A 71 -1.36 2.15 -16.64
C ARG A 71 -2.48 2.04 -17.67
N LEU A 72 -3.51 1.25 -17.39
CA LEU A 72 -4.66 1.07 -18.28
C LEU A 72 -5.65 2.25 -18.23
N ALA A 73 -5.63 3.02 -17.13
CA ALA A 73 -6.49 4.18 -16.94
C ALA A 73 -5.87 5.51 -17.44
N ALA A 74 -4.66 5.48 -18.01
CA ALA A 74 -3.90 6.64 -18.50
C ALA A 74 -3.83 6.64 -20.03
#